data_AF-A0A098S8Z4-F1
#
_entry.id   AF-A0A098S8Z4-F1
#
_cell.length_a   1.000
_cell.length_b   1.000
_cell.length_c   1.000
_cell.angle_alpha   90.00
_cell.angle_beta   90.00
_cell.angle_gamma   90.00
#
_symmetry.space_group_name_H-M   'P 1'
#
loop_
_entity.id
_entity.type
_entity.pdbx_description
1 polymer ?
#
loop_
_entity_poly.entity_id
_entity_poly.type
_entity_poly.pdbx_seq_one_letter_code
_entity_poly.pdbx_strand_id
1 'polypeptide(L)'
;MTSYSPTAQFYDTIFARAEKDQQEAFLRQLFERDASLCASFWAFINPLPQSSIVEVEALSAEIAKMQEKTLHYPWDILFEMDPVADEYSSELTDLIDREIIGPYQLKMEVACRTGDLCSALSYLRIIEKGTNVDWENAEEPGSHHIAEVKEHICYQFDFLRSCFLDYIFSVDAVSQGITQAKTYQADANGFFDYSVEWGGVLEVFEDRLLE
;
A
#
# COMPACT_ATOMS: atom_id res chain seq x y z
N MET A 1 -16.58 26.63 2.08
CA MET A 1 -17.93 26.01 2.14
C MET A 1 -17.71 24.51 2.15
N THR A 2 -17.96 23.85 3.28
CA THR A 2 -17.84 22.40 3.39
C THR A 2 -18.98 21.75 2.61
N SER A 3 -18.66 21.05 1.52
CA SER A 3 -19.65 20.21 0.82
C SER A 3 -19.89 18.98 1.67
N TYR A 4 -20.93 19.00 2.50
CA TYR A 4 -21.39 17.78 3.17
C TYR A 4 -21.90 16.81 2.10
N SER A 5 -21.26 15.64 1.99
CA SER A 5 -21.76 14.58 1.12
C SER A 5 -23.18 14.22 1.57
N PRO A 6 -24.16 14.12 0.65
CA PRO A 6 -25.53 13.72 0.98
C PRO A 6 -25.61 12.29 1.57
N THR A 7 -24.52 11.52 1.49
CA THR A 7 -24.41 10.18 2.09
C THR A 7 -23.77 10.16 3.48
N ALA A 8 -23.20 11.27 3.97
CA ALA A 8 -22.45 11.32 5.22
C ALA A 8 -23.27 10.95 6.47
N GLN A 9 -24.60 10.91 6.38
CA GLN A 9 -25.50 10.49 7.47
C GLN A 9 -26.46 9.39 7.03
N PHE A 10 -26.22 8.74 5.88
CA PHE A 10 -27.14 7.76 5.30
C PHE A 10 -27.46 6.63 6.30
N TYR A 11 -26.44 6.18 7.04
CA TYR A 11 -26.64 5.16 8.06
C TYR A 11 -27.64 5.61 9.13
N ASP A 12 -27.37 6.70 9.86
CA ASP A 12 -28.18 7.12 11.02
C ASP A 12 -29.57 7.67 10.65
N THR A 13 -29.68 8.28 9.46
CA THR A 13 -30.90 9.00 9.06
C THR A 13 -31.84 8.18 8.21
N ILE A 14 -31.33 7.19 7.47
CA ILE A 14 -32.11 6.40 6.52
C ILE A 14 -32.03 4.92 6.88
N PHE A 15 -30.84 4.32 6.85
CA PHE A 15 -30.70 2.87 7.00
C PHE A 15 -31.10 2.37 8.40
N ALA A 16 -30.52 2.96 9.45
CA ALA A 16 -30.73 2.54 10.84
C ALA A 16 -32.18 2.72 11.33
N ARG A 17 -32.95 3.61 10.69
CA ARG A 17 -34.35 3.90 11.02
C ARG A 17 -35.37 3.07 10.24
N ALA A 18 -34.94 2.41 9.17
CA ALA A 18 -35.80 1.52 8.41
C ALA A 18 -36.25 0.32 9.25
N GLU A 19 -37.37 -0.31 8.87
CA GLU A 19 -37.81 -1.54 9.54
C GLU A 19 -36.77 -2.65 9.33
N LYS A 20 -36.64 -3.55 10.31
CA LYS A 20 -35.63 -4.62 10.28
C LYS A 20 -35.72 -5.47 9.01
N ASP A 21 -36.92 -5.77 8.55
CA ASP A 21 -37.16 -6.57 7.35
C ASP A 21 -36.69 -5.84 6.07
N GLN A 22 -36.79 -4.51 6.05
CA GLN A 22 -36.30 -3.68 4.94
C GLN A 22 -34.77 -3.59 4.94
N GLN A 23 -34.16 -3.45 6.12
CA GLN A 23 -32.70 -3.49 6.29
C GLN A 23 -32.14 -4.83 5.80
N GLU A 24 -32.75 -5.94 6.21
CA GLU A 24 -32.32 -7.28 5.82
C GLU A 24 -32.48 -7.52 4.31
N ALA A 25 -33.63 -7.13 3.73
CA ALA A 25 -33.86 -7.27 2.29
C ALA A 25 -32.88 -6.41 1.46
N PHE A 26 -32.53 -5.22 1.94
CA PHE A 26 -31.51 -4.37 1.30
C PHE A 26 -30.12 -5.02 1.37
N LEU A 27 -29.69 -5.47 2.54
CA LEU A 27 -28.39 -6.12 2.72
C LEU A 27 -28.27 -7.39 1.87
N ARG A 28 -29.34 -8.20 1.77
CA ARG A 28 -29.38 -9.37 0.87
C ARG A 28 -29.12 -8.98 -0.59
N GLN A 29 -29.85 -7.99 -1.10
CA GLN A 29 -29.63 -7.51 -2.47
C GLN A 29 -28.25 -6.90 -2.68
N LEU A 30 -27.71 -6.22 -1.66
CA LEU A 30 -26.37 -5.63 -1.72
C LEU A 30 -25.30 -6.73 -1.82
N PHE A 31 -25.39 -7.76 -0.96
CA PHE A 31 -24.48 -8.90 -0.99
C PHE A 31 -24.63 -9.77 -2.24
N GLU A 32 -25.84 -9.92 -2.79
CA GLU A 32 -26.05 -10.61 -4.06
C GLU A 32 -25.44 -9.88 -5.26
N ARG A 33 -25.33 -8.54 -5.20
CA ARG A 33 -24.80 -7.71 -6.28
C ARG A 33 -23.30 -7.51 -6.21
N ASP A 34 -22.71 -7.54 -5.02
CA ASP A 34 -21.31 -7.19 -4.81
C ASP A 34 -20.55 -8.27 -4.02
N ALA A 35 -19.83 -9.11 -4.77
CA ALA A 35 -18.97 -10.14 -4.20
C ALA A 35 -17.74 -9.56 -3.46
N SER A 36 -17.30 -8.34 -3.80
CA SER A 36 -16.18 -7.69 -3.12
C SER A 36 -16.59 -7.25 -1.72
N LEU A 37 -17.79 -6.67 -1.57
CA LEU A 37 -18.34 -6.31 -0.28
C LEU A 37 -18.56 -7.54 0.62
N CYS A 38 -19.02 -8.66 0.06
CA CYS A 38 -19.14 -9.92 0.78
C CYS A 38 -17.79 -10.38 1.36
N ALA A 39 -16.73 -10.30 0.55
CA ALA A 39 -15.39 -10.68 0.97
C ALA A 39 -14.85 -9.76 2.07
N SER A 40 -15.03 -8.43 1.93
CA SER A 40 -14.61 -7.46 2.94
C SER A 40 -15.38 -7.61 4.24
N PHE A 41 -16.70 -7.82 4.20
CA PHE A 41 -17.48 -8.08 5.40
C PHE A 41 -17.08 -9.39 6.08
N TRP A 42 -16.83 -10.45 5.30
CA TRP A 42 -16.32 -11.71 5.82
C TRP A 42 -14.98 -11.53 6.55
N ALA A 43 -14.03 -10.82 5.94
CA ALA A 43 -12.75 -10.49 6.55
C ALA A 43 -12.89 -9.63 7.80
N PHE A 44 -13.84 -8.69 7.81
CA PHE A 44 -14.10 -7.84 8.96
C PHE A 44 -14.59 -8.63 10.19
N ILE A 45 -15.53 -9.56 10.01
CA ILE A 45 -16.08 -10.36 11.12
C ILE A 45 -15.25 -11.62 11.44
N ASN A 46 -14.47 -12.10 10.48
CA ASN A 46 -13.50 -13.18 10.65
C ASN A 46 -12.11 -12.62 10.33
N PRO A 47 -11.57 -11.72 11.18
CA PRO A 47 -10.23 -11.21 10.97
C PRO A 47 -9.31 -12.42 10.90
N LEU A 48 -8.62 -12.57 9.76
CA LEU A 48 -7.50 -13.49 9.69
C LEU A 48 -6.59 -13.17 10.87
N PRO A 49 -5.94 -14.17 11.49
CA PRO A 49 -4.82 -13.89 12.38
C PRO A 49 -3.96 -12.89 11.64
N GLN A 50 -3.82 -11.69 12.19
CA GLN A 50 -2.96 -10.65 11.65
C GLN A 50 -1.58 -11.22 11.81
N SER A 51 -1.20 -11.98 10.81
CA SER A 51 0.09 -12.56 10.79
C SER A 51 1.01 -11.39 10.56
N SER A 52 1.99 -11.23 11.42
CA SER A 52 3.20 -10.48 11.09
C SER A 52 3.94 -11.22 9.97
N ILE A 53 3.26 -11.63 8.87
CA ILE A 53 3.51 -12.87 8.09
C ILE A 53 4.88 -12.93 7.47
N VAL A 54 5.60 -11.82 7.47
CA VAL A 54 7.01 -11.84 7.28
C VAL A 54 7.63 -11.77 8.67
N GLU A 55 7.81 -12.96 9.28
CA GLU A 55 8.76 -13.12 10.40
C GLU A 55 9.97 -12.24 10.07
N VAL A 56 10.49 -11.48 11.03
CA VAL A 56 11.51 -10.43 10.76
C VAL A 56 12.63 -10.93 9.84
N GLU A 57 13.00 -12.20 9.98
CA GLU A 57 13.93 -12.93 9.13
C GLU A 57 13.46 -13.09 7.67
N ALA A 58 12.23 -13.53 7.44
CA ALA A 58 11.63 -13.60 6.11
C ALA A 58 11.47 -12.21 5.49
N LEU A 59 11.16 -11.17 6.28
CA LEU A 59 11.05 -9.79 5.79
C LEU A 59 12.38 -9.31 5.25
N SER A 60 13.41 -9.50 6.06
CA SER A 60 14.78 -9.14 5.74
C SER A 60 15.29 -9.89 4.51
N ALA A 61 14.91 -11.17 4.37
CA ALA A 61 15.28 -11.97 3.21
C ALA A 61 14.63 -11.47 1.90
N GLU A 62 13.34 -11.12 1.93
CA GLU A 62 12.66 -10.56 0.75
C GLU A 62 13.18 -9.16 0.40
N ILE A 63 13.48 -8.32 1.40
CA ILE A 63 14.13 -7.03 1.19
C ILE A 63 15.49 -7.24 0.51
N ALA A 64 16.36 -8.08 1.07
CA ALA A 64 17.69 -8.34 0.51
C ALA A 64 17.62 -8.86 -0.93
N LYS A 65 16.68 -9.77 -1.20
CA LYS A 65 16.42 -10.28 -2.55
C LYS A 65 15.97 -9.20 -3.53
N MET A 66 15.09 -8.28 -3.11
CA MET A 66 14.69 -7.16 -3.95
C MET A 66 15.84 -6.17 -4.16
N GLN A 67 16.65 -5.89 -3.14
CA GLN A 67 17.84 -5.04 -3.26
C GLN A 67 18.83 -5.62 -4.27
N GLU A 68 19.14 -6.92 -4.16
CA GLU A 68 20.01 -7.62 -5.10
C GLU A 68 19.45 -7.53 -6.53
N LYS A 69 18.14 -7.73 -6.70
CA LYS A 69 17.49 -7.61 -8.00
C LYS A 69 17.57 -6.19 -8.55
N THR A 70 17.36 -5.17 -7.73
CA THR A 70 17.36 -3.76 -8.13
C THR A 70 18.77 -3.32 -8.56
N LEU A 71 19.79 -3.72 -7.79
CA LEU A 71 21.19 -3.39 -8.06
C LEU A 71 21.77 -4.09 -9.30
N HIS A 72 21.26 -5.28 -9.62
CA HIS A 72 21.80 -6.12 -10.70
C HIS A 72 20.82 -6.32 -11.86
N TYR A 73 19.76 -5.51 -11.93
CA TYR A 73 18.87 -5.55 -13.08
C TYR A 73 19.64 -5.09 -14.34
N PRO A 74 19.45 -5.76 -15.49
CA PRO A 74 20.13 -5.42 -16.75
C PRO A 74 19.51 -4.16 -17.35
N TRP A 75 19.91 -3.03 -16.78
CA TRP A 75 19.43 -1.72 -17.15
C TRP A 75 20.03 -1.18 -18.46
N ASP A 76 21.01 -1.88 -19.01
CA ASP A 76 21.59 -1.62 -20.33
C ASP A 76 20.56 -1.63 -21.46
N ILE A 77 19.39 -2.22 -21.24
CA ILE A 77 18.20 -2.10 -22.10
C ILE A 77 17.79 -0.63 -22.34
N LEU A 78 18.12 0.29 -21.43
CA LEU A 78 17.85 1.72 -21.57
C LEU A 78 19.00 2.50 -22.23
N PHE A 79 20.16 1.88 -22.53
CA PHE A 79 21.32 2.62 -23.07
C PHE A 79 21.12 3.16 -24.49
N GLU A 80 20.11 2.66 -25.21
CA GLU A 80 19.73 3.21 -26.51
C GLU A 80 18.97 4.55 -26.39
N MET A 81 18.55 4.92 -25.18
CA MET A 81 17.86 6.17 -24.86
C MET A 81 18.83 7.19 -24.25
N ASP A 82 18.58 8.47 -24.48
CA ASP A 82 19.32 9.55 -23.81
C ASP A 82 18.94 9.56 -22.31
N PRO A 83 19.90 9.33 -21.39
CA PRO A 83 19.63 9.23 -19.94
C PRO A 83 19.22 10.55 -19.29
N VAL A 84 19.08 11.65 -20.05
CA VAL A 84 18.57 12.95 -19.58
C VAL A 84 17.20 13.28 -20.20
N ALA A 85 16.69 12.46 -21.12
CA ALA A 85 15.40 12.70 -21.75
C ALA A 85 14.24 12.33 -20.81
N ASP A 86 13.15 13.10 -20.81
CA ASP A 86 11.95 12.79 -20.00
C ASP A 86 11.39 11.38 -20.30
N GLU A 87 11.48 10.94 -21.55
CA GLU A 87 11.07 9.59 -21.99
C GLU A 87 11.84 8.49 -21.25
N TYR A 88 13.11 8.74 -20.90
CA TYR A 88 13.94 7.81 -20.16
C TYR A 88 13.42 7.58 -18.75
N SER A 89 13.06 8.68 -18.05
CA SER A 89 12.51 8.58 -16.70
C SER A 89 11.23 7.77 -16.67
N SER A 90 10.35 7.94 -17.67
CA SER A 90 9.10 7.18 -17.77
C SER A 90 9.36 5.68 -17.97
N GLU A 91 10.25 5.32 -18.89
CA GLU A 91 10.60 3.92 -19.14
C GLU A 91 11.31 3.29 -17.93
N LEU A 92 12.16 4.04 -17.23
CA LEU A 92 12.80 3.61 -15.99
C LEU A 92 11.75 3.25 -14.92
N THR A 93 10.78 4.13 -14.68
CA THR A 93 9.73 3.88 -13.68
C THR A 93 8.82 2.71 -14.10
N ASP A 94 8.52 2.57 -15.39
CA ASP A 94 7.73 1.45 -15.92
C ASP A 94 8.45 0.10 -15.74
N LEU A 95 9.78 0.07 -15.92
CA LEU A 95 10.60 -1.11 -15.66
C LEU A 95 10.66 -1.42 -14.16
N ILE A 96 10.81 -0.41 -13.29
CA ILE A 96 10.75 -0.60 -11.84
C ILE A 96 9.41 -1.24 -11.45
N ASP A 97 8.30 -0.74 -11.97
CA ASP A 97 6.96 -1.30 -11.73
C ASP A 97 6.84 -2.72 -12.21
N ARG A 98 7.15 -2.97 -13.48
CA ARG A 98 6.94 -4.27 -14.09
C ARG A 98 7.86 -5.34 -13.51
N GLU A 99 9.11 -5.00 -13.28
CA GLU A 99 10.17 -5.97 -13.02
C GLU A 99 10.54 -6.02 -11.55
N ILE A 100 10.55 -4.91 -10.82
CA ILE A 100 11.02 -4.88 -9.44
C ILE A 100 9.86 -4.97 -8.45
N ILE A 101 8.91 -4.04 -8.50
CA ILE A 101 7.94 -3.85 -7.40
C ILE A 101 6.57 -4.49 -7.66
N GLY A 102 6.18 -4.70 -8.92
CA GLY A 102 4.84 -5.15 -9.32
C GLY A 102 4.32 -6.41 -8.60
N PRO A 103 5.14 -7.47 -8.42
CA PRO A 103 4.71 -8.64 -7.66
C PRO A 103 4.33 -8.34 -6.21
N TYR A 104 4.95 -7.34 -5.58
CA TYR A 104 4.69 -6.95 -4.20
C TYR A 104 3.53 -5.97 -4.10
N GLN A 105 3.38 -5.08 -5.09
CA GLN A 105 2.21 -4.19 -5.19
C GLN A 105 0.92 -5.01 -5.33
N LEU A 106 0.91 -6.05 -6.18
CA LEU A 106 -0.24 -6.95 -6.31
C LEU A 106 -0.56 -7.68 -4.99
N LYS A 107 0.48 -8.16 -4.29
CA LYS A 107 0.30 -8.82 -2.99
C LYS A 107 -0.23 -7.86 -1.92
N MET A 108 0.22 -6.61 -1.94
CA MET A 108 -0.26 -5.54 -1.07
C MET A 108 -1.75 -5.27 -1.29
N GLU A 109 -2.19 -5.12 -2.54
CA GLU A 109 -3.61 -4.93 -2.89
C GLU A 109 -4.46 -6.13 -2.42
N VAL A 110 -4.01 -7.35 -2.69
CA VAL A 110 -4.70 -8.58 -2.25
C VAL A 110 -4.82 -8.63 -0.73
N ALA A 111 -3.74 -8.30 -0.01
CA ALA A 111 -3.73 -8.28 1.45
C ALA A 111 -4.77 -7.29 2.00
N CYS A 112 -4.80 -6.06 1.47
CA CYS A 112 -5.80 -5.05 1.79
C CYS A 112 -7.23 -5.56 1.52
N ARG A 113 -7.47 -6.15 0.35
CA ARG A 113 -8.79 -6.71 -0.02
C ARG A 113 -9.27 -7.78 0.95
N THR A 114 -8.34 -8.55 1.52
CA THR A 114 -8.63 -9.60 2.50
C THR A 114 -8.62 -9.14 3.96
N GLY A 115 -8.44 -7.84 4.22
CA GLY A 115 -8.40 -7.28 5.58
C GLY A 115 -7.12 -7.58 6.36
N ASP A 116 -6.06 -8.05 5.70
CA ASP A 116 -4.73 -8.31 6.30
C ASP A 116 -3.82 -7.08 6.12
N LEU A 117 -4.07 -6.07 6.97
CA LEU A 117 -3.36 -4.80 6.90
C LEU A 117 -1.87 -4.93 7.23
N CYS A 118 -1.52 -5.81 8.17
CA CYS A 118 -0.13 -6.05 8.56
C CYS A 118 0.71 -6.65 7.42
N SER A 119 0.14 -7.58 6.65
CA SER A 119 0.80 -8.08 5.43
C SER A 119 0.94 -6.98 4.38
N ALA A 120 -0.09 -6.16 4.15
CA ALA A 120 -0.03 -5.05 3.21
C ALA A 120 1.11 -4.06 3.55
N LEU A 121 1.22 -3.68 4.83
CA LEU A 121 2.32 -2.85 5.33
C LEU A 121 3.68 -3.50 5.13
N SER A 122 3.76 -4.81 5.30
CA SER A 122 5.01 -5.55 5.10
C SER A 122 5.44 -5.56 3.63
N TYR A 123 4.50 -5.67 2.69
CA TYR A 123 4.80 -5.55 1.27
C TYR A 123 5.25 -4.14 0.87
N LEU A 124 4.60 -3.10 1.42
CA LEU A 124 5.09 -1.73 1.27
C LEU A 124 6.51 -1.58 1.82
N ARG A 125 6.81 -2.17 3.00
CA ARG A 125 8.14 -2.15 3.59
C ARG A 125 9.18 -2.87 2.73
N ILE A 126 8.80 -3.97 2.08
CA ILE A 126 9.67 -4.67 1.11
C ILE A 126 9.96 -3.76 -0.07
N ILE A 127 8.96 -3.09 -0.63
CA ILE A 127 9.14 -2.15 -1.75
C ILE A 127 10.04 -0.99 -1.34
N GLU A 128 9.73 -0.34 -0.22
CA GLU A 128 10.50 0.78 0.34
C GLU A 128 11.97 0.39 0.51
N LYS A 129 12.27 -0.63 1.31
CA LYS A 129 13.67 -0.99 1.60
C LYS A 129 14.36 -1.70 0.45
N GLY A 130 13.60 -2.46 -0.35
CA GLY A 130 14.07 -3.19 -1.51
C GLY A 130 14.57 -2.28 -2.63
N THR A 131 13.97 -1.09 -2.78
CA THR A 131 14.34 -0.09 -3.77
C THR A 131 15.20 1.05 -3.19
N ASN A 132 15.35 1.13 -1.87
CA ASN A 132 16.20 2.10 -1.19
C ASN A 132 17.67 1.65 -1.20
N VAL A 133 18.26 1.68 -2.40
CA VAL A 133 19.64 1.33 -2.69
C VAL A 133 20.45 2.56 -3.10
N ASP A 134 21.76 2.41 -3.22
CA ASP A 134 22.66 3.48 -3.67
C ASP A 134 22.51 3.70 -5.18
N TRP A 135 21.47 4.43 -5.57
CA TRP A 135 21.22 4.73 -6.98
C TRP A 135 22.34 5.55 -7.62
N GLU A 136 23.04 6.39 -6.85
CA GLU A 136 24.20 7.16 -7.35
C GLU A 136 25.35 6.25 -7.83
N ASN A 137 25.54 5.10 -7.18
CA ASN A 137 26.61 4.15 -7.48
C ASN A 137 26.12 2.86 -8.15
N ALA A 138 24.84 2.74 -8.47
CA ALA A 138 24.32 1.66 -9.29
C ALA A 138 24.86 1.77 -10.73
N GLU A 139 25.08 0.64 -11.42
CA GLU A 139 25.38 0.67 -12.85
C GLU A 139 24.24 1.40 -13.59
N GLU A 140 24.57 2.23 -14.60
CA GLU A 140 23.62 3.04 -15.40
C GLU A 140 22.31 2.28 -15.61
N PRO A 141 21.17 2.84 -15.16
CA PRO A 141 20.59 4.20 -15.31
C PRO A 141 20.79 5.10 -14.10
N GLY A 142 21.30 4.53 -13.01
CA GLY A 142 20.86 4.89 -11.66
C GLY A 142 21.19 6.30 -11.21
N SER A 143 22.09 7.01 -11.90
CA SER A 143 22.61 8.28 -11.44
C SER A 143 21.79 9.51 -11.88
N HIS A 144 21.07 9.44 -13.00
CA HIS A 144 20.52 10.63 -13.66
C HIS A 144 19.11 11.03 -13.18
N HIS A 145 18.27 10.06 -12.80
CA HIS A 145 16.85 10.27 -12.46
C HIS A 145 16.50 9.81 -11.04
N ILE A 146 17.42 10.01 -10.10
CA ILE A 146 17.27 9.60 -8.70
C ILE A 146 16.04 10.23 -8.04
N ALA A 147 15.75 11.50 -8.36
CA ALA A 147 14.62 12.23 -7.79
C ALA A 147 13.29 11.63 -8.26
N GLU A 148 13.20 11.29 -9.54
CA GLU A 148 12.03 10.69 -10.18
C GLU A 148 11.82 9.26 -9.69
N VAL A 149 12.90 8.48 -9.51
CA VAL A 149 12.83 7.17 -8.86
C VAL A 149 12.29 7.31 -7.44
N LYS A 150 12.82 8.26 -6.64
CA LYS A 150 12.31 8.49 -5.28
C LYS A 150 10.83 8.85 -5.30
N GLU A 151 10.44 9.81 -6.12
CA GLU A 151 9.04 10.24 -6.26
C GLU A 151 8.14 9.07 -6.67
N HIS A 152 8.61 8.23 -7.59
CA HIS A 152 7.89 7.05 -8.05
C HIS A 152 7.65 6.03 -6.93
N ILE A 153 8.65 5.80 -6.07
CA ILE A 153 8.49 4.95 -4.89
C ILE A 153 7.54 5.57 -3.85
N CYS A 154 7.52 6.91 -3.70
CA CYS A 154 6.54 7.59 -2.85
C CYS A 154 5.09 7.27 -3.26
N TYR A 155 4.80 7.10 -4.56
CA TYR A 155 3.45 6.72 -5.01
C TYR A 155 2.97 5.36 -4.47
N GLN A 156 3.87 4.49 -4.02
CA GLN A 156 3.49 3.21 -3.42
C GLN A 156 2.85 3.38 -2.04
N PHE A 157 3.20 4.44 -1.32
CA PHE A 157 2.52 4.82 -0.08
C PHE A 157 1.11 5.34 -0.38
N ASP A 158 0.95 6.14 -1.44
CA ASP A 158 -0.35 6.65 -1.91
C ASP A 158 -1.27 5.52 -2.36
N PHE A 159 -0.70 4.53 -3.04
CA PHE A 159 -1.40 3.31 -3.41
C PHE A 159 -1.91 2.55 -2.17
N LEU A 160 -1.07 2.32 -1.16
CA LEU A 160 -1.50 1.69 0.09
C LEU A 160 -2.63 2.48 0.76
N ARG A 161 -2.50 3.81 0.84
CA ARG A 161 -3.54 4.70 1.43
C ARG A 161 -4.86 4.57 0.68
N SER A 162 -4.80 4.55 -0.66
CA SER A 162 -5.99 4.35 -1.51
C SER A 162 -6.64 2.99 -1.25
N CYS A 163 -5.85 1.90 -1.23
CA CYS A 163 -6.36 0.58 -0.86
C CYS A 163 -6.99 0.58 0.55
N PHE A 164 -6.37 1.23 1.53
CA PHE A 164 -6.90 1.30 2.88
C PHE A 164 -8.27 2.01 2.94
N LEU A 165 -8.44 3.07 2.15
CA LEU A 165 -9.69 3.82 2.08
C LEU A 165 -10.80 3.04 1.35
N ASP A 166 -10.43 2.24 0.34
CA ASP A 166 -11.37 1.46 -0.47
C ASP A 166 -11.85 0.17 0.21
N TYR A 167 -11.10 -0.36 1.17
CA TYR A 167 -11.43 -1.62 1.86
C TYR A 167 -11.82 -1.43 3.33
N ILE A 168 -12.48 -2.46 3.88
CA ILE A 168 -13.00 -2.46 5.25
C ILE A 168 -12.06 -3.26 6.14
N PHE A 169 -11.61 -2.64 7.24
CA PHE A 169 -10.73 -3.25 8.23
C PHE A 169 -11.39 -3.25 9.61
N SER A 170 -11.11 -4.28 10.41
CA SER A 170 -11.54 -4.30 11.82
C SER A 170 -10.69 -3.34 12.66
N VAL A 171 -11.25 -2.87 13.78
CA VAL A 171 -10.52 -2.03 14.75
C VAL A 171 -9.21 -2.69 15.21
N ASP A 172 -9.24 -4.01 15.39
CA ASP A 172 -8.06 -4.79 15.76
C ASP A 172 -6.98 -4.77 14.67
N ALA A 173 -7.38 -4.93 13.40
CA ALA A 173 -6.45 -4.87 12.26
C ALA A 173 -5.82 -3.47 12.14
N VAL A 174 -6.62 -2.41 12.25
CA VAL A 174 -6.14 -1.02 12.21
C VAL A 174 -5.17 -0.74 13.37
N SER A 175 -5.51 -1.15 14.59
CA SER A 175 -4.68 -0.96 15.78
C SER A 175 -3.31 -1.65 15.66
N GLN A 176 -3.30 -2.87 15.13
CA GLN A 176 -2.06 -3.60 14.87
C GLN A 176 -1.26 -2.97 13.73
N GLY A 177 -1.93 -2.56 12.66
CA GLY A 177 -1.32 -1.82 11.55
C GLY A 177 -0.63 -0.54 12.01
N ILE A 178 -1.26 0.25 12.90
CA ILE A 178 -0.63 1.45 13.51
C ILE A 178 0.64 1.10 14.26
N THR A 179 0.61 0.03 15.06
CA THR A 179 1.80 -0.42 15.83
C THR A 179 2.96 -0.78 14.91
N GLN A 180 2.66 -1.50 13.82
CA GLN A 180 3.65 -1.90 12.83
C GLN A 180 4.16 -0.69 12.01
N ALA A 181 3.27 0.17 11.54
CA ALA A 181 3.64 1.38 10.79
C ALA A 181 4.50 2.34 11.63
N LYS A 182 4.24 2.48 12.93
CA LYS A 182 5.13 3.23 13.86
C LYS A 182 6.52 2.64 13.94
N THR A 183 6.61 1.31 13.96
CA THR A 183 7.89 0.60 13.95
C THR A 183 8.65 0.86 12.65
N TYR A 184 7.97 0.82 11.50
CA TYR A 184 8.58 1.09 10.20
C TYR A 184 8.97 2.56 10.01
N GLN A 185 8.16 3.50 10.48
CA GLN A 185 8.48 4.94 10.46
C GLN A 185 9.77 5.23 11.24
N ALA A 186 9.93 4.63 12.42
CA ALA A 186 11.13 4.81 13.23
C ALA A 186 12.41 4.31 12.54
N ASP A 187 12.28 3.41 11.56
CA ASP A 187 13.35 2.83 10.77
C ASP A 187 13.21 3.18 9.27
N ALA A 188 12.60 4.31 8.91
CA ALA A 188 12.36 4.70 7.51
C ALA A 188 13.60 5.22 6.76
N ASN A 189 14.73 5.36 7.46
CA ASN A 189 15.94 5.98 6.92
C ASN A 189 16.75 5.03 6.02
N GLY A 190 17.43 5.58 5.01
CA GLY A 190 18.29 4.86 4.07
C GLY A 190 19.00 5.83 3.14
N PHE A 191 19.22 5.45 1.88
CA PHE A 191 19.60 6.39 0.81
C PHE A 191 18.48 7.42 0.56
N PHE A 192 17.24 6.96 0.62
CA PHE A 192 16.05 7.81 0.71
C PHE A 192 15.47 7.79 2.13
N ASP A 193 15.09 8.97 2.63
CA ASP A 193 14.29 9.12 3.86
C ASP A 193 12.80 9.16 3.47
N TYR A 194 12.04 8.20 4.00
CA TYR A 194 10.59 8.02 3.81
C TYR A 194 9.78 8.27 5.10
N SER A 195 10.35 8.95 6.09
CA SER A 195 9.70 9.19 7.40
C SER A 195 8.41 10.00 7.29
N VAL A 196 8.32 10.89 6.31
CA VAL A 196 7.14 11.73 6.02
C VAL A 196 6.01 10.88 5.43
N GLU A 197 6.33 10.02 4.47
CA GLU A 197 5.40 9.14 3.76
C GLU A 197 4.78 8.12 4.74
N TRP A 198 5.60 7.51 5.60
CA TRP A 198 5.10 6.69 6.70
C TRP A 198 4.23 7.47 7.69
N GLY A 199 4.55 8.74 7.93
CA GLY A 199 3.71 9.64 8.73
C GLY A 199 2.32 9.83 8.12
N GLY A 200 2.24 10.01 6.80
CA GLY A 200 0.98 10.11 6.08
C GLY A 200 0.16 8.81 6.08
N VAL A 201 0.80 7.64 6.10
CA VAL A 201 0.10 6.35 6.30
C VAL A 201 -0.49 6.26 7.71
N LEU A 202 0.28 6.66 8.73
CA LEU A 202 -0.15 6.64 10.12
C LEU A 202 -1.34 7.56 10.39
N GLU A 203 -1.30 8.78 9.85
CA GLU A 203 -2.39 9.76 9.98
C GLU A 203 -3.72 9.15 9.52
N VAL A 204 -3.74 8.53 8.33
CA VAL A 204 -4.96 7.90 7.77
C VAL A 204 -5.47 6.74 8.65
N PHE A 205 -4.57 5.96 9.25
CA PHE A 205 -4.98 4.84 10.11
C PHE A 205 -5.48 5.32 11.46
N GLU A 206 -4.83 6.32 12.04
CA GLU A 206 -5.22 6.90 13.33
C GLU A 206 -6.56 7.63 13.22
N ASP A 207 -6.78 8.38 12.13
CA ASP A 207 -8.08 9.02 11.85
C ASP A 207 -9.22 8.00 11.79
N ARG A 208 -8.98 6.82 11.19
CA ARG A 208 -9.99 5.75 11.13
C ARG A 208 -10.44 5.24 12.50
N LEU A 209 -9.60 5.33 13.54
CA LEU A 209 -9.97 4.92 14.89
C LEU A 209 -10.71 6.01 15.68
N LEU A 210 -10.69 7.26 15.20
CA LEU A 210 -11.35 8.40 15.82
C LEU A 210 -12.78 8.61 15.29
N GLU A 211 -13.12 8.01 14.14
CA GLU A 211 -14.47 7.94 13.55
C GLU A 211 -15.37 6.92 14.25
#